data_AF-A0AAN8BLX7-F1
#
_entry.id   AF-A0AAN8BLX7-F1
#
_cell.length_a   1.000
_cell.length_b   1.000
_cell.length_c   1.000
_cell.angle_alpha   90.00
_cell.angle_beta   90.00
_cell.angle_gamma   90.00
#
_symmetry.space_group_name_H-M   'P 1'
#
loop_
_entity.id
_entity.type
_entity.pdbx_description
1 polymer ?
#
loop_
_entity_poly.entity_id
_entity_poly.type
_entity_poly.pdbx_seq_one_letter_code
_entity_poly.pdbx_strand_id
1 'polypeptide(L)'
;MGFGELLEQAGSTGRFQVLQTTLLCIPVMLMASHNLLQNFVALVPPHFCNAHTNLSQSQMSAEEALLVTVPLDQTGKPERCLRYAAPQWHLLTKKQELEFREGRRH
;
A
#
# COMPACT_ATOMS: atom_id res chain seq x y z
N MET A 1 66.69 -12.28 -5.42
CA MET A 1 65.49 -11.81 -4.70
C MET A 1 64.37 -12.75 -5.04
N GLY A 2 63.83 -13.45 -4.03
CA GLY A 2 62.96 -14.61 -4.20
C GLY A 2 61.49 -14.23 -4.22
N PHE A 3 60.70 -15.00 -4.97
CA PHE A 3 59.24 -14.90 -5.08
C PHE A 3 58.52 -14.82 -3.72
N GLY A 4 59.12 -15.33 -2.64
CA GLY A 4 58.63 -15.21 -1.27
C GLY A 4 58.52 -13.78 -0.75
N GLU A 5 59.44 -12.86 -1.10
CA GLU A 5 59.38 -11.45 -0.69
C GLU A 5 58.24 -10.70 -1.39
N LEU A 6 57.94 -11.06 -2.64
CA LEU A 6 56.80 -10.51 -3.38
C LEU A 6 55.47 -11.02 -2.82
N LEU A 7 55.42 -12.27 -2.37
CA LEU A 7 54.28 -12.86 -1.67
C LEU A 7 54.09 -12.27 -0.27
N GLU A 8 55.17 -11.97 0.44
CA GLU A 8 55.12 -11.28 1.73
C GLU A 8 54.68 -9.83 1.55
N GLN A 9 55.08 -9.14 0.49
CA GLN A 9 54.59 -7.79 0.17
C GLN A 9 53.16 -7.76 -0.39
N ALA A 10 52.69 -8.84 -1.02
CA ALA A 10 51.30 -9.02 -1.42
C ALA A 10 50.40 -9.48 -0.24
N GLY A 11 50.97 -10.22 0.72
CA GLY A 11 50.35 -10.69 1.96
C GLY A 11 50.48 -9.73 3.14
N SER A 12 51.31 -8.68 3.00
CA SER A 12 51.50 -7.62 3.98
C SER A 12 50.71 -6.37 3.58
N THR A 13 49.65 -5.90 4.24
CA THR A 13 48.90 -6.37 5.41
C THR A 13 47.66 -5.45 5.48
N GLY A 14 46.44 -5.98 5.38
CA GLY A 14 45.19 -5.24 5.67
C GLY A 14 44.52 -4.52 4.49
N ARG A 15 45.13 -3.52 3.85
CA ARG A 15 44.37 -2.58 2.98
C ARG A 15 43.78 -3.18 1.71
N PHE A 16 44.54 -3.98 0.97
CA PHE A 16 44.05 -4.59 -0.27
C PHE A 16 42.99 -5.66 0.03
N GLN A 17 43.19 -6.43 1.09
CA GLN A 17 42.21 -7.40 1.58
C GLN A 17 40.95 -6.71 2.10
N VAL A 18 41.06 -5.61 2.84
CA VAL A 18 39.92 -4.78 3.27
C VAL A 18 39.22 -4.17 2.06
N LEU A 19 39.94 -3.66 1.06
CA LEU A 19 39.35 -3.14 -0.17
C LEU A 19 38.58 -4.23 -0.90
N GLN A 20 39.17 -5.41 -1.05
CA GLN A 20 38.56 -6.55 -1.71
C GLN A 20 37.35 -7.08 -0.94
N THR A 21 37.44 -7.22 0.38
CA THR A 21 36.34 -7.62 1.26
C THR A 21 35.22 -6.58 1.22
N THR A 22 35.54 -5.29 1.24
CA THR A 22 34.55 -4.20 1.13
C THR A 22 33.87 -4.24 -0.24
N LEU A 23 34.64 -4.43 -1.31
CA LEU A 23 34.13 -4.56 -2.68
C LEU A 23 33.24 -5.79 -2.85
N LEU A 24 33.51 -6.89 -2.12
CA LEU A 24 32.65 -8.07 -2.06
C LEU A 24 31.41 -7.85 -1.18
N CYS A 25 31.51 -7.07 -0.09
CA CYS A 25 30.40 -6.79 0.81
C CYS A 25 29.34 -5.88 0.17
N ILE A 26 29.73 -4.93 -0.69
CA ILE A 26 28.80 -4.01 -1.38
C ILE A 26 27.69 -4.77 -2.14
N PRO A 27 27.98 -5.70 -3.07
CA PRO A 27 26.95 -6.42 -3.79
C PRO A 27 26.11 -7.35 -2.89
N VAL A 28 26.69 -7.89 -1.81
CA VAL A 28 25.95 -8.69 -0.81
C VAL A 28 24.93 -7.83 -0.06
N MET A 29 25.33 -6.65 0.40
CA MET A 29 24.45 -5.68 1.06
C MET A 29 23.37 -5.15 0.11
N LEU A 30 23.73 -4.91 -1.16
CA LEU A 30 22.79 -4.49 -2.19
C LEU A 30 21.75 -5.59 -2.48
N MET A 31 22.17 -6.86 -2.58
CA MET A 31 21.26 -8.00 -2.73
C MET A 31 20.35 -8.18 -1.51
N ALA A 32 20.87 -8.04 -0.28
CA ALA A 32 20.04 -8.07 0.93
C ALA A 32 19.00 -6.93 0.93
N SER A 33 19.40 -5.73 0.50
CA SER A 33 18.52 -4.57 0.38
C SER A 33 17.43 -4.79 -0.68
N HIS A 34 17.74 -5.46 -1.79
CA HIS A 34 16.77 -5.80 -2.83
C HIS A 34 15.67 -6.75 -2.31
N ASN A 35 16.04 -7.70 -1.45
CA ASN A 35 15.08 -8.58 -0.78
C ASN A 35 14.21 -7.80 0.24
N LEU A 36 14.81 -6.88 0.99
CA LEU A 36 14.05 -6.05 1.93
C LEU A 36 13.07 -5.13 1.19
N LEU A 37 13.50 -4.48 0.11
CA LEU A 37 12.64 -3.59 -0.67
C LEU A 37 11.44 -4.33 -1.27
N GLN A 38 11.64 -5.57 -1.72
CA GLN A 38 10.54 -6.41 -2.20
C GLN A 38 9.53 -6.75 -1.09
N ASN A 39 9.98 -7.00 0.14
CA ASN A 39 9.09 -7.27 1.26
C ASN A 39 8.34 -5.99 1.73
N PHE A 40 9.01 -4.84 1.74
CA PHE A 40 8.40 -3.57 2.14
C PHE A 40 7.44 -3.00 1.10
N VAL A 41 7.69 -3.19 -0.20
CA VAL A 41 6.77 -2.79 -1.28
C VAL A 41 5.57 -3.75 -1.38
N ALA A 42 5.74 -5.02 -1.00
CA ALA A 42 4.62 -5.96 -0.88
C ALA A 42 3.71 -5.66 0.33
N LEU A 43 4.22 -4.91 1.32
CA LEU A 43 3.41 -4.44 2.44
C LEU A 43 2.59 -3.23 2.01
N VAL A 44 1.53 -3.50 1.24
CA VAL A 44 0.51 -2.52 0.90
C VAL A 44 -0.20 -2.11 2.20
N PRO A 45 -0.05 -0.87 2.69
CA PRO A 45 -0.77 -0.45 3.89
C PRO A 45 -2.27 -0.53 3.64
N PRO A 46 -3.10 -0.74 4.67
CA PRO A 46 -4.54 -0.70 4.52
C PRO A 46 -4.96 0.68 4.00
N HIS A 47 -5.20 0.78 2.70
CA HIS A 47 -5.65 1.99 2.06
C HIS A 47 -7.14 2.15 2.38
N PHE A 48 -7.47 3.00 3.35
CA PHE A 48 -8.84 3.47 3.51
C PHE A 48 -9.10 4.51 2.42
N CYS A 49 -9.97 4.19 1.47
CA CYS A 49 -10.40 5.16 0.46
C CYS A 49 -11.05 6.36 1.14
N ASN A 50 -10.45 7.55 0.97
CA ASN A 50 -11.06 8.78 1.44
C ASN A 50 -12.32 9.08 0.58
N ALA A 51 -13.39 9.50 1.23
CA ALA A 51 -14.61 9.93 0.55
C ALA A 51 -14.30 11.16 -0.33
N HIS A 52 -15.04 11.33 -1.42
CA HIS A 52 -14.88 12.52 -2.25
C HIS A 52 -15.22 13.78 -1.43
N THR A 53 -14.29 14.73 -1.38
CA THR A 53 -14.49 16.05 -0.74
C THR A 53 -15.53 16.91 -1.46
N ASN A 54 -15.86 16.56 -2.71
CA ASN A 54 -16.89 17.20 -3.53
C ASN A 54 -18.29 16.57 -3.37
N LEU A 55 -18.59 15.94 -2.22
CA LEU A 55 -19.98 15.76 -1.80
C LEU A 55 -20.50 17.14 -1.41
N SER A 56 -20.89 17.93 -2.42
CA SER A 56 -21.35 19.30 -2.28
C SER A 56 -22.48 19.37 -1.24
N GLN A 57 -22.15 19.86 -0.05
CA GLN A 57 -23.01 20.69 0.84
C GLN A 57 -24.46 20.26 1.05
N SER A 58 -24.81 18.99 0.85
CA SER A 58 -26.14 18.49 1.19
C SER A 58 -26.06 17.93 2.61
N GLN A 59 -27.04 18.24 3.44
CA GLN A 59 -27.14 17.76 4.83
C GLN A 59 -27.39 16.24 4.85
N MET A 60 -26.38 15.45 4.46
CA MET A 60 -26.48 14.00 4.37
C MET A 60 -25.83 13.36 5.58
N SER A 61 -26.45 12.31 6.09
CA SER A 61 -25.85 11.51 7.16
C SER A 61 -24.57 10.82 6.64
N ALA A 62 -23.63 10.54 7.54
CA ALA A 62 -22.38 9.86 7.20
C ALA A 62 -22.62 8.52 6.49
N GLU A 63 -23.72 7.84 6.81
CA GLU A 63 -24.14 6.58 6.18
C GLU A 63 -24.60 6.75 4.73
N GLU A 64 -25.23 7.87 4.40
CA GLU A 64 -25.72 8.19 3.05
C GLU A 64 -24.56 8.58 2.14
N ALA A 65 -23.64 9.38 2.66
CA ALA A 65 -22.39 9.71 2.00
C ALA A 65 -21.58 8.43 1.68
N LEU A 66 -21.53 7.48 2.62
CA LEU A 66 -20.85 6.21 2.44
C LEU A 66 -21.53 5.37 1.35
N LEU A 67 -22.86 5.26 1.37
CA LEU A 67 -23.64 4.50 0.37
C LEU A 67 -23.41 4.99 -1.06
N VAL A 68 -23.29 6.31 -1.25
CA VAL A 68 -23.11 6.94 -2.57
C VAL A 68 -21.68 6.80 -3.09
N THR A 69 -20.71 6.66 -2.18
CA THR A 69 -19.28 6.69 -2.52
C THR A 69 -18.63 5.31 -2.54
N VAL A 70 -19.12 4.36 -1.75
CA VAL A 70 -18.51 3.05 -1.53
C VAL A 70 -19.52 1.94 -1.82
N PRO A 71 -19.19 0.96 -2.68
CA PRO A 71 -20.04 -0.21 -2.89
C PRO A 71 -20.14 -1.06 -1.62
N LEU A 72 -21.28 -1.71 -1.43
CA LEU A 72 -21.50 -2.67 -0.34
C LEU A 72 -21.10 -4.07 -0.81
N ASP A 73 -20.43 -4.81 0.06
CA ASP A 73 -20.15 -6.24 -0.08
C ASP A 73 -21.46 -7.06 0.11
N GLN A 74 -21.42 -8.35 -0.24
CA GLN A 74 -22.50 -9.34 -0.06
C GLN A 74 -23.01 -9.42 1.38
N THR A 75 -22.16 -9.04 2.35
CA THR A 75 -22.49 -8.98 3.77
C THR A 75 -23.15 -7.66 4.21
N GLY A 76 -23.41 -6.73 3.28
CA GLY A 76 -23.98 -5.41 3.55
C GLY A 76 -23.00 -4.43 4.19
N LYS A 77 -21.69 -4.72 4.14
CA LYS A 77 -20.63 -3.85 4.67
C LYS A 77 -19.98 -3.04 3.56
N PRO A 78 -19.55 -1.79 3.83
CA PRO A 78 -18.82 -1.00 2.85
C PRO A 78 -17.50 -1.68 2.47
N GLU A 79 -17.24 -1.79 1.16
CA GLU A 79 -15.99 -2.30 0.63
C GLU A 79 -14.81 -1.41 1.02
N ARG A 80 -13.70 -2.02 1.46
CA ARG A 80 -12.54 -1.26 1.95
C ARG A 80 -11.65 -0.73 0.83
N CYS A 81 -11.57 -1.47 -0.28
CA CYS A 81 -10.63 -1.21 -1.38
C CYS A 81 -11.31 -0.72 -2.65
N LEU A 82 -12.64 -0.67 -2.69
CA LEU A 82 -13.41 -0.28 -3.86
C LEU A 82 -14.14 1.04 -3.57
N ARG A 83 -14.16 1.92 -4.57
CA ARG A 83 -14.88 3.19 -4.51
C ARG A 83 -15.50 3.45 -5.87
N TYR A 84 -16.66 4.09 -5.91
CA TYR A 84 -17.21 4.59 -7.16
C TYR A 84 -16.35 5.74 -7.71
N ALA A 85 -16.14 5.74 -9.03
CA ALA A 85 -15.41 6.81 -9.71
C ALA A 85 -16.12 8.17 -9.60
N ALA A 86 -17.46 8.15 -9.55
CA ALA A 86 -18.32 9.30 -9.30
C ALA A 86 -19.41 8.92 -8.29
N PRO A 87 -19.90 9.87 -7.48
CA PRO A 87 -20.98 9.62 -6.52
C PRO A 87 -22.24 9.08 -7.20
N GLN A 88 -22.73 7.93 -6.76
CA GLN A 88 -23.92 7.26 -7.30
C GLN A 88 -25.20 7.70 -6.57
N TRP A 89 -25.77 8.83 -6.97
CA TRP A 89 -26.96 9.42 -6.33
C TRP A 89 -28.22 8.54 -6.42
N HIS A 90 -28.32 7.70 -7.46
CA HIS A 90 -29.47 6.81 -7.67
C HIS A 90 -29.65 5.78 -6.53
N LEU A 91 -28.60 5.47 -5.76
CA LEU A 91 -28.66 4.54 -4.63
C LEU A 91 -29.45 5.13 -3.46
N LEU A 92 -29.37 6.45 -3.24
CA LEU A 92 -30.13 7.14 -2.20
C LEU A 92 -31.63 7.16 -2.52
N THR A 93 -31.98 7.47 -3.77
CA THR A 93 -33.38 7.47 -4.21
C THR A 93 -34.01 6.10 -3.96
N LYS A 94 -33.30 5.03 -4.29
CA LYS A 94 -33.78 3.66 -4.05
C LYS A 94 -33.94 3.34 -2.57
N LYS A 95 -33.01 3.78 -1.71
CA LYS A 95 -33.12 3.62 -0.25
C LYS A 95 -34.38 4.33 0.27
N GLN A 96 -34.61 5.57 -0.15
CA GLN A 96 -35.80 6.35 0.25
C GLN A 96 -37.11 5.69 -0.21
N GLU A 97 -37.15 5.12 -1.41
CA GLU A 97 -38.31 4.39 -1.92
C GLU A 97 -38.60 3.10 -1.12
N LEU A 98 -37.55 2.37 -0.71
CA LEU A 98 -37.69 1.17 0.11
C LEU A 98 -38.24 1.50 1.50
N GLU A 99 -37.65 2.50 2.17
CA GLU A 99 -38.12 3.02 3.46
C GLU A 99 -39.58 3.48 3.39
N PHE A 100 -39.95 4.22 2.34
CA PHE A 100 -41.34 4.66 2.14
C PHE A 100 -42.31 3.50 1.93
N ARG A 101 -41.86 2.42 1.27
CA ARG A 101 -42.68 1.23 1.02
C ARG A 101 -42.81 0.33 2.24
N GLU A 102 -41.82 0.31 3.12
CA GLU A 102 -41.89 -0.37 4.42
C GLU A 102 -42.74 0.40 5.42
N GLY A 103 -42.60 1.72 5.48
CA GLY A 103 -43.44 2.60 6.30
C GLY A 103 -44.92 2.59 5.90
N ARG A 104 -45.24 2.26 4.64
CA ARG A 104 -46.63 2.07 4.17
C ARG A 104 -47.20 0.68 4.44
N ARG A 105 -46.36 -0.26 4.93
CA ARG A 105 -46.72 -1.65 5.20
C ARG A 105 -47.06 -1.89 6.69
N HIS A 106 -46.82 -0.90 7.53
CA HIS A 106 -47.24 -0.79 8.92
C HIS A 106 -48.44 0.17 9.02
#